data_AF-A0A1C5Q611-F1
#
_entry.id   AF-A0A1C5Q611-F1
#
_cell.length_a   1.000
_cell.length_b   1.000
_cell.length_c   1.000
_cell.angle_alpha   90.00
_cell.angle_beta   90.00
_cell.angle_gamma   90.00
#
_symmetry.space_group_name_H-M   'P 1'
#
loop_
_entity.id
_entity.type
_entity.pdbx_description
1 polymer ?
#
loop_
_entity_poly.entity_id
_entity_poly.type
_entity_poly.pdbx_seq_one_letter_code
_entity_poly.pdbx_strand_id
1 'polypeptide(L)'
;MKDSKKYFKDINKLFPVHSYKEKKYLNDLKEQIDEYDDLSYHELEEQFGTPIDIVVAYYETIDTKYILKKIKIKHIISTICVLIMLLVAVTSCYEIYTVNQAKKKFDEMWPIHYEEKITEDKEITE
;
A
#
# COMPACT_ATOMS: atom_id res chain seq x y z
N MET A 1 4.33 18.34 24.13
CA MET A 1 5.15 17.20 23.64
C MET A 1 6.58 17.54 24.03
N LYS A 2 7.33 16.64 24.67
CA LYS A 2 8.71 16.93 25.09
C LYS A 2 9.60 17.21 23.88
N ASP A 3 10.60 18.08 24.03
CA ASP A 3 11.46 18.53 22.92
C ASP A 3 12.35 17.40 22.40
N SER A 4 12.88 16.54 23.28
CA SER A 4 13.52 15.25 22.96
C SER A 4 12.72 14.40 21.97
N LYS A 5 11.43 14.20 22.25
CA LYS A 5 10.51 13.41 21.42
C LYS A 5 10.22 14.10 20.08
N LYS A 6 10.19 15.43 20.07
CA LYS A 6 10.02 16.21 18.84
C LYS A 6 11.24 16.06 17.95
N TYR A 7 12.42 16.26 18.53
CA TYR A 7 13.71 16.09 17.88
C TYR A 7 13.89 14.70 17.27
N PHE A 8 13.67 13.63 18.05
CA PHE A 8 13.73 12.27 17.53
C PHE A 8 12.70 12.01 16.41
N LYS A 9 11.48 12.56 16.54
CA LYS A 9 10.44 12.41 15.52
C LYS A 9 10.85 13.06 14.21
N ASP A 10 11.53 14.21 14.27
CA ASP A 10 11.97 14.91 13.08
C ASP A 10 13.14 14.18 12.40
N ILE A 11 14.09 13.63 13.16
CA ILE A 11 15.11 12.70 12.63
C ILE A 11 14.46 11.50 11.93
N ASN A 12 13.57 10.78 12.62
CA ASN A 12 12.98 9.53 12.12
C ASN A 12 12.19 9.72 10.81
N LYS A 13 11.58 10.89 10.59
CA LYS A 13 10.86 11.21 9.34
C LYS A 13 11.78 11.40 8.14
N LEU A 14 13.00 11.85 8.36
CA LEU A 14 13.96 12.12 7.29
C LEU A 14 14.57 10.84 6.71
N PHE A 15 14.48 9.71 7.42
CA PHE A 15 14.96 8.43 6.92
C PHE A 15 14.10 7.93 5.74
N PRO A 16 14.68 7.74 4.55
CA PRO A 16 13.95 7.24 3.38
C PRO A 16 13.60 5.74 3.47
N VAL A 17 14.33 4.99 4.30
CA VAL A 17 14.20 3.53 4.41
C VAL A 17 14.32 3.11 5.87
N HIS A 18 13.30 2.46 6.42
CA HIS A 18 13.31 1.90 7.78
C HIS A 18 13.66 0.40 7.77
N SER A 19 14.79 0.06 7.19
CA SER A 19 15.29 -1.33 7.23
C SER A 19 15.88 -1.67 8.60
N TYR A 20 16.27 -2.92 8.82
CA TYR A 20 16.73 -3.39 10.15
C TYR A 20 17.91 -2.57 10.69
N LYS A 21 18.84 -2.14 9.83
CA LYS A 21 20.01 -1.36 10.25
C LYS A 21 19.62 0.05 10.69
N GLU A 22 18.71 0.67 9.96
CA GLU A 22 18.19 2.02 10.21
C GLU A 22 17.34 2.01 11.48
N LYS A 23 16.48 1.00 11.64
CA LYS A 23 15.72 0.79 12.88
C LYS A 23 16.62 0.58 14.08
N LYS A 24 17.69 -0.21 13.93
CA LYS A 24 18.66 -0.42 15.01
C LYS A 24 19.32 0.91 15.39
N TYR A 25 19.88 1.62 14.42
CA TYR A 25 20.50 2.92 14.64
C TYR A 25 19.55 3.93 15.30
N LEU A 26 18.32 4.04 14.80
CA LEU A 26 17.32 4.93 15.35
C LEU A 26 16.91 4.54 16.78
N ASN A 27 16.84 3.26 17.10
CA ASN A 27 16.57 2.82 18.47
C ASN A 27 17.74 3.18 19.41
N ASP A 28 18.97 2.89 18.99
CA ASP A 28 20.18 3.20 19.77
C ASP A 28 20.29 4.73 19.99
N LEU A 29 19.97 5.53 18.97
CA LEU A 29 19.94 6.99 19.04
C LEU A 29 18.80 7.50 19.93
N LYS A 30 17.63 6.85 19.88
CA LYS A 30 16.49 7.22 20.72
C LYS A 30 16.81 7.03 22.20
N GLU A 31 17.45 5.92 22.56
CA GLU A 31 17.87 5.67 23.94
C GLU A 31 18.82 6.77 24.43
N GLN A 32 19.78 7.17 23.59
CA GLN A 32 20.69 8.27 23.91
C GLN A 32 19.95 9.61 24.07
N ILE A 33 19.03 9.96 23.17
CA ILE A 33 18.27 11.22 23.25
C ILE A 33 17.34 11.24 24.48
N ASP A 34 16.75 10.10 24.83
CA ASP A 34 15.86 9.98 26.01
C ASP A 34 16.63 10.20 27.34
N GLU A 35 17.96 10.09 27.36
CA GLU A 35 18.79 10.47 28.53
C GLU A 35 18.89 12.00 28.72
N TYR A 36 18.63 12.79 27.68
CA TYR A 36 18.68 14.27 27.68
C TYR A 36 17.28 14.89 27.58
N ASP A 37 16.30 14.27 28.23
CA ASP A 37 14.88 14.64 28.16
C ASP A 37 14.54 15.99 28.82
N ASP A 38 15.52 16.58 29.52
CA ASP A 38 15.49 17.91 30.14
C ASP A 38 16.02 19.03 29.23
N LEU A 39 16.74 18.69 28.15
CA LEU A 39 17.28 19.66 27.20
C LEU A 39 16.20 20.20 26.24
N SER A 40 16.37 21.47 25.86
CA SER A 40 15.58 22.09 24.79
C SER A 40 16.00 21.56 23.42
N TYR A 41 15.13 21.76 22.43
CA TYR A 41 15.40 21.34 21.06
C TYR A 41 16.73 21.89 20.50
N HIS A 42 17.09 23.13 20.83
CA HIS A 42 18.31 23.76 20.32
C HIS A 42 19.57 23.17 20.98
N GLU A 43 19.51 22.88 22.28
CA GLU A 43 20.61 22.22 23.00
C GLU A 43 20.84 20.79 22.49
N LEU A 44 19.76 20.08 22.12
CA LEU A 44 19.88 18.78 21.44
C LEU A 44 20.56 18.90 20.07
N GLU A 45 20.27 19.96 19.31
CA GLU A 45 20.96 20.22 18.04
C GLU A 45 22.44 20.57 18.22
N GLU A 46 22.81 21.29 19.27
CA GLU A 46 24.23 21.56 19.57
C GLU A 46 24.98 20.28 19.99
N GLN A 47 24.32 19.38 20.73
CA GLN A 47 24.96 18.18 21.25
C GLN A 47 25.05 17.03 20.24
N PHE A 48 23.99 16.80 19.47
CA PHE A 48 23.90 15.67 18.54
C PHE A 48 24.00 16.09 17.06
N GLY A 49 23.88 17.38 16.76
CA GLY A 49 23.78 17.92 15.41
C GLY A 49 22.32 18.15 14.97
N THR A 50 22.14 18.77 13.80
CA THR A 50 20.79 18.95 13.26
C THR A 50 20.21 17.59 12.82
N PRO A 51 18.87 17.44 12.77
CA PRO A 51 18.26 16.19 12.30
C PRO A 51 18.73 15.74 10.91
N ILE A 52 19.08 16.70 10.03
CA ILE A 52 19.60 16.41 8.69
C ILE A 52 21.03 15.88 8.76
N ASP A 53 21.89 16.52 9.55
CA ASP A 53 23.29 16.13 9.68
C ASP A 53 23.43 14.69 10.19
N ILE A 54 22.60 14.30 11.16
CA ILE A 54 22.54 12.93 11.70
C ILE A 54 22.21 11.91 10.60
N VAL A 55 21.21 12.21 9.77
CA VAL A 55 20.77 11.32 8.69
C VAL A 55 21.87 11.20 7.63
N VAL A 56 22.52 12.32 7.29
CA VAL A 56 23.64 12.35 6.33
C VAL A 56 24.81 11.54 6.87
N ALA A 57 25.25 11.82 8.09
CA ALA A 57 26.36 11.11 8.74
C ALA A 57 26.10 9.60 8.80
N TYR A 58 24.87 9.18 9.11
CA TYR A 58 24.50 7.78 9.07
C TYR A 58 24.71 7.16 7.68
N TYR A 59 24.20 7.79 6.61
CA TYR A 59 24.34 7.24 5.26
C TYR A 59 25.77 7.33 4.70
N GLU A 60 26.59 8.28 5.16
CA GLU A 60 28.03 8.33 4.85
C GLU A 60 28.79 7.14 5.45
N THR A 61 28.39 6.68 6.65
CA THR A 61 29.01 5.51 7.28
C THR A 61 28.57 4.17 6.67
N ILE A 62 27.49 4.16 5.88
CA ILE A 62 26.95 2.94 5.29
C ILE A 62 27.55 2.64 3.93
N ASP A 63 27.88 1.35 3.71
CA ASP A 63 28.34 0.85 2.42
C ASP A 63 27.32 1.17 1.30
N THR A 64 27.78 1.88 0.27
CA THR A 64 27.01 2.22 -0.93
C THR A 64 26.37 0.98 -1.58
N LYS A 65 27.02 -0.20 -1.51
CA LYS A 65 26.46 -1.45 -2.04
C LYS A 65 25.18 -1.87 -1.30
N TYR A 66 25.08 -1.60 0.00
CA TYR A 66 23.88 -1.86 0.79
C TYR A 66 22.70 -1.02 0.28
N ILE A 67 22.93 0.29 0.10
CA ILE A 67 21.93 1.24 -0.38
C ILE A 67 21.46 0.83 -1.78
N LEU A 68 22.40 0.54 -2.70
CA LEU A 68 22.09 0.13 -4.07
C LEU A 68 21.29 -1.17 -4.11
N LYS A 69 21.62 -2.15 -3.26
CA LYS A 69 20.89 -3.42 -3.17
C LYS A 69 19.44 -3.18 -2.74
N LYS A 70 19.20 -2.28 -1.78
CA LYS A 70 17.84 -1.95 -1.31
C LYS A 70 17.01 -1.27 -2.38
N ILE A 71 17.59 -0.32 -3.12
CA ILE A 71 16.91 0.33 -4.25
C ILE A 71 16.50 -0.73 -5.29
N LYS A 72 17.41 -1.63 -5.67
CA LYS A 72 17.10 -2.73 -6.61
C LYS A 72 15.99 -3.65 -6.09
N ILE A 73 16.03 -4.04 -4.82
CA ILE A 73 15.00 -4.89 -4.22
C ILE A 73 13.63 -4.19 -4.26
N LYS A 74 13.55 -2.90 -3.94
CA LYS A 74 12.30 -2.14 -4.00
C LYS A 74 11.69 -2.16 -5.41
N HIS A 75 12.52 -1.98 -6.43
CA HIS A 75 12.09 -2.10 -7.83
C HIS A 75 11.60 -3.52 -8.16
N ILE A 76 12.35 -4.55 -7.78
CA ILE A 76 11.97 -5.95 -8.03
C ILE A 76 10.61 -6.28 -7.38
N ILE A 77 10.41 -5.88 -6.13
CA ILE A 77 9.12 -6.10 -5.42
C ILE A 77 7.99 -5.38 -6.14
N SER A 78 8.20 -4.11 -6.53
CA SER A 78 7.19 -3.34 -7.27
C SER A 78 6.80 -4.02 -8.57
N THR A 79 7.78 -4.53 -9.33
CA THR A 79 7.53 -5.25 -10.58
C THR A 79 6.73 -6.53 -10.34
N ILE A 80 7.08 -7.32 -9.31
CA ILE A 80 6.34 -8.54 -8.97
C ILE A 80 4.90 -8.21 -8.57
N CYS A 81 4.66 -7.16 -7.79
CA CYS A 81 3.31 -6.73 -7.42
C CYS A 81 2.46 -6.37 -8.65
N VAL A 82 3.04 -5.65 -9.62
CA VAL A 82 2.34 -5.33 -10.88
C VAL A 82 2.02 -6.58 -11.67
N LEU A 83 2.96 -7.54 -11.76
CA LEU A 83 2.72 -8.81 -12.45
C LEU A 83 1.58 -9.61 -11.80
N ILE A 84 1.53 -9.68 -10.46
CA ILE A 84 0.46 -10.36 -9.74
C ILE A 84 -0.90 -9.68 -10.00
N MET A 85 -0.94 -8.35 -9.97
CA MET A 85 -2.18 -7.61 -10.30
C MET A 85 -2.67 -7.91 -11.71
N LEU A 86 -1.78 -8.02 -12.69
CA LEU A 86 -2.13 -8.39 -14.06
C LEU A 86 -2.70 -9.82 -14.14
N LEU A 87 -2.10 -10.78 -13.43
CA LEU A 87 -2.61 -12.15 -13.39
C LEU A 87 -4.03 -12.22 -12.81
N VAL A 88 -4.27 -11.51 -11.69
CA VAL A 88 -5.60 -11.41 -11.09
C VAL A 88 -6.60 -10.79 -12.06
N ALA A 89 -6.23 -9.70 -12.73
CA ALA A 89 -7.08 -9.06 -13.73
C ALA A 89 -7.46 -10.01 -14.87
N VAL A 90 -6.51 -10.80 -15.38
CA VAL A 90 -6.77 -11.80 -16.43
C VAL A 90 -7.75 -12.87 -15.95
N THR A 91 -7.57 -13.40 -14.74
CA THR A 91 -8.50 -14.40 -14.18
C THR A 91 -9.90 -13.83 -14.00
N SER A 92 -10.03 -12.60 -13.49
CA SER A 92 -11.32 -11.94 -13.34
C SER A 92 -11.99 -11.66 -14.69
N CYS A 93 -11.23 -11.23 -15.71
CA CYS A 93 -11.75 -11.07 -17.06
C CYS A 93 -12.26 -12.40 -17.65
N TYR A 94 -11.56 -13.51 -17.39
CA TYR A 94 -12.00 -14.83 -17.84
C TYR A 94 -13.33 -15.24 -17.21
N GLU A 95 -13.49 -15.08 -15.88
CA GLU A 95 -14.75 -15.37 -15.19
C GLU A 95 -15.91 -14.49 -15.69
N ILE A 96 -15.65 -13.19 -15.92
CA ILE A 96 -16.65 -12.28 -16.48
C ILE A 96 -17.05 -12.73 -17.90
N TYR A 97 -16.09 -13.17 -18.71
CA TYR A 97 -16.34 -13.66 -20.06
C TYR A 97 -17.22 -14.93 -20.05
N THR A 98 -16.94 -15.90 -19.18
CA THR A 98 -17.74 -17.13 -19.10
C THR A 98 -19.16 -16.86 -18.62
N VAL A 99 -19.34 -16.00 -17.61
CA VAL A 99 -20.67 -15.59 -17.14
C VAL A 99 -21.45 -14.85 -18.25
N ASN A 100 -20.79 -13.95 -18.98
CA ASN A 100 -21.42 -13.23 -20.08
C ASN A 100 -21.81 -14.16 -21.24
N GLN A 101 -20.99 -15.17 -21.55
CA GLN A 101 -21.35 -16.16 -22.54
C GLN A 101 -22.57 -16.98 -22.09
N ALA A 102 -22.62 -17.37 -20.81
CA ALA A 102 -23.78 -18.07 -20.26
C ALA A 102 -25.05 -17.23 -20.39
N LYS A 103 -25.00 -15.93 -20.04
CA LYS A 103 -26.13 -15.00 -20.20
C LYS A 103 -26.67 -14.96 -21.63
N LYS A 104 -25.79 -14.79 -22.63
CA LYS A 104 -26.21 -14.77 -24.05
C LYS A 104 -26.95 -16.04 -24.46
N LYS A 105 -26.48 -17.21 -24.01
CA LYS A 105 -27.15 -18.49 -24.29
C LYS A 105 -28.53 -18.58 -23.65
N PHE A 106 -28.71 -18.05 -22.44
CA PHE A 106 -30.03 -17.98 -21.81
C PHE A 106 -30.98 -17.05 -22.58
N ASP A 107 -30.50 -15.88 -22.99
CA ASP A 107 -31.30 -14.91 -23.76
C ASP A 107 -31.70 -15.47 -25.14
N GLU A 108 -30.81 -16.21 -25.80
CA GLU A 108 -31.09 -16.88 -27.10
C GLU A 108 -32.04 -18.08 -26.97
N MET A 109 -32.10 -18.73 -25.80
CA MET A 109 -32.91 -19.94 -25.59
C MET A 109 -34.40 -19.65 -25.30
N TRP A 110 -34.78 -18.39 -25.06
CA TRP A 110 -36.17 -18.01 -24.78
C TRP A 110 -36.84 -17.34 -25.99
N PRO A 111 -37.78 -18.00 -26.70
CA PRO A 111 -38.55 -17.35 -27.75
C PRO A 111 -39.56 -16.40 -27.10
N ILE A 112 -39.49 -15.13 -27.48
CA ILE A 112 -40.43 -14.10 -27.09
C ILE A 112 -41.77 -14.36 -27.82
N HIS A 113 -42.73 -15.00 -27.15
CA HIS A 113 -44.17 -14.67 -27.19
C HIS A 113 -45.00 -15.73 -26.47
N TYR A 114 -45.55 -15.37 -25.31
CA TYR A 114 -46.83 -15.91 -24.87
C TYR A 114 -47.89 -14.95 -25.40
N GLU A 115 -48.54 -15.29 -26.51
CA GLU A 115 -49.87 -14.75 -26.75
C GLU A 115 -50.84 -15.54 -25.88
N GLU A 116 -51.23 -14.97 -24.75
CA GLU A 116 -52.38 -15.47 -24.00
C GLU A 116 -53.65 -15.09 -24.77
N LYS A 117 -54.21 -16.07 -25.49
CA LYS A 117 -55.56 -15.93 -26.07
C LYS A 117 -56.58 -16.00 -24.93
N ILE A 118 -57.06 -14.84 -24.49
CA ILE A 118 -58.28 -14.76 -23.66
C ILE A 118 -59.42 -15.24 -24.57
N THR A 119 -59.97 -16.42 -24.27
CA THR A 119 -61.21 -16.86 -24.91
C THR A 119 -62.35 -16.26 -24.09
N GLU A 120 -63.11 -15.36 -24.71
CA GLU A 120 -64.28 -14.75 -24.10
C GLU A 120 -65.36 -15.82 -23.96
N ASP A 121 -65.57 -16.31 -22.73
CA ASP A 121 -66.67 -17.19 -22.39
C ASP A 121 -67.98 -16.43 -22.64
N LYS A 122 -68.64 -16.72 -23.77
CA LYS A 122 -70.00 -16.23 -24.01
C LYS A 122 -70.93 -16.91 -23.02
N GLU A 123 -71.40 -16.14 -22.06
CA GLU A 123 -72.68 -16.38 -21.40
C GLU A 123 -73.74 -16.67 -22.48
N ILE A 124 -74.35 -17.84 -22.42
CA ILE A 124 -75.67 -18.06 -23.01
C ILE A 124 -76.61 -18.33 -21.84
N THR A 125 -77.27 -17.26 -21.44
CA THR A 125 -78.56 -17.29 -20.77
C THR A 125 -79.60 -17.78 -21.78
N GLU A 126 -80.20 -18.94 -21.53
CA GLU A 126 -81.65 -19.22 -21.69
C GLU A 126 -81.98 -20.61 -21.17
#